data_AF-H1HP42-F1
#
_entry.id   AF-H1HP42-F1
#
_cell.length_a   1.000
_cell.length_b   1.000
_cell.length_c   1.000
_cell.angle_alpha   90.00
_cell.angle_beta   90.00
_cell.angle_gamma   90.00
#
_symmetry.space_group_name_H-M   'P 1'
#
loop_
_entity.id
_entity.type
_entity.pdbx_description
1 polymer ?
#
loop_
_entity_poly.entity_id
_entity_poly.type
_entity_poly.pdbx_seq_one_letter_code
_entity_poly.pdbx_strand_id
1 'polypeptide(L)' 'MLDDFQSILEQGISFKGASGPKKDDDKVKTKAKKKKYVTGAHGSGSARQKAKYREQRSNRKSQRK' A
#
# COMPACT_ATOMS: atom_id res chain seq x y z
N MET A 1 10.92 -36.80 -27.13
CA MET A 1 10.27 -35.56 -27.61
C MET A 1 8.92 -35.82 -28.31
N LEU A 2 8.58 -37.06 -28.68
CA LEU A 2 7.24 -37.44 -29.17
C LEU A 2 6.27 -37.79 -28.03
N ASP A 3 6.79 -38.27 -26.90
CA ASP A 3 5.99 -38.74 -25.77
C ASP A 3 5.20 -37.63 -25.07
N ASP A 4 5.72 -36.40 -25.11
CA ASP A 4 5.09 -35.23 -24.47
C ASP A 4 3.86 -34.74 -25.27
N PHE A 5 3.90 -34.83 -26.61
CA PHE A 5 2.74 -34.51 -27.43
C PHE A 5 1.64 -35.56 -27.28
N GLN A 6 2.01 -36.83 -27.22
CA GLN A 6 1.06 -37.93 -27.04
C GLN A 6 0.39 -37.88 -25.67
N SER A 7 1.16 -37.61 -24.60
CA SER A 7 0.64 -37.49 -23.24
C SER A 7 -0.34 -36.32 -23.08
N ILE A 8 -0.06 -35.18 -23.73
CA ILE A 8 -0.95 -34.02 -23.75
C ILE A 8 -2.25 -34.32 -24.49
N LEU A 9 -2.19 -35.11 -25.56
CA LEU A 9 -3.36 -35.49 -26.37
C LEU A 9 -4.28 -36.48 -25.63
N GLU A 10 -3.70 -37.38 -24.83
CA GLU A 10 -4.43 -38.38 -24.05
C GLU A 10 -4.96 -37.86 -22.71
N GLN A 11 -4.16 -37.07 -21.98
CA GLN A 11 -4.51 -36.59 -20.63
C GLN A 11 -5.22 -35.22 -20.65
N GLY A 12 -5.10 -34.49 -21.76
CA GLY A 12 -5.68 -33.16 -21.94
C GLY A 12 -4.87 -32.05 -21.25
N ILE A 13 -5.00 -30.82 -21.77
CA ILE A 13 -4.32 -29.64 -21.20
C ILE A 13 -5.14 -29.08 -20.03
N SER A 14 -4.57 -29.09 -18.83
CA SER A 14 -5.17 -28.41 -17.67
C SER A 14 -4.80 -26.91 -17.66
N PHE A 15 -5.77 -26.03 -17.92
CA PHE A 15 -5.56 -24.59 -17.75
C PHE A 15 -5.68 -24.21 -16.26
N LYS A 16 -4.61 -23.71 -15.65
CA LYS A 16 -4.71 -23.08 -14.34
C LYS A 16 -5.46 -21.76 -14.48
N GLY A 17 -6.51 -21.58 -13.69
CA GLY A 17 -7.26 -20.32 -13.61
C GLY A 17 -6.35 -19.14 -13.24
N ALA A 18 -6.75 -17.93 -13.65
CA ALA A 18 -6.00 -16.72 -13.36
C ALA A 18 -5.73 -16.59 -11.85
N SER A 19 -4.51 -16.20 -11.46
CA SER A 19 -4.20 -15.93 -10.06
C SER A 19 -5.16 -14.85 -9.56
N GLY A 20 -5.89 -15.15 -8.48
CA GLY A 20 -6.82 -14.21 -7.85
C GLY A 20 -6.17 -12.87 -7.49
N PRO A 21 -6.97 -11.85 -7.12
CA PRO A 21 -6.46 -10.49 -6.88
C PRO A 21 -5.29 -10.53 -5.91
N LYS A 22 -4.11 -10.10 -6.38
CA LYS A 22 -2.93 -9.99 -5.53
C LYS A 22 -3.29 -9.07 -4.36
N LYS A 23 -2.98 -9.50 -3.13
CA LYS A 23 -3.09 -8.63 -1.94
C LYS A 23 -2.30 -7.37 -2.27
N ASP A 24 -3.01 -6.26 -2.43
CA ASP A 24 -2.38 -4.97 -2.68
C ASP A 24 -1.44 -4.68 -1.52
N ASP A 25 -0.13 -4.78 -1.76
CA ASP A 25 0.83 -4.08 -0.94
C ASP A 25 0.36 -2.62 -0.85
N ASP A 26 0.20 -2.11 0.36
CA ASP A 26 -0.28 -0.76 0.71
C ASP A 26 0.58 0.40 0.14
N LYS A 27 1.32 0.17 -0.94
CA LYS A 27 1.89 1.19 -1.80
C LYS A 27 0.76 1.95 -2.49
N VAL A 28 0.56 3.15 -1.96
CA VAL A 28 -0.49 4.13 -2.25
C VAL A 28 -0.64 4.43 -3.76
N LYS A 29 -1.75 3.98 -4.38
CA LYS A 29 -2.05 4.25 -5.80
C LYS A 29 -3.14 5.31 -6.03
N THR A 30 -3.93 5.72 -5.03
CA THR A 30 -5.07 6.64 -5.23
C THR A 30 -4.97 7.94 -4.43
N LYS A 31 -5.57 9.02 -4.97
CA LYS A 31 -5.66 10.34 -4.30
C LYS A 31 -6.32 10.21 -2.92
N ALA A 32 -7.36 9.39 -2.80
CA ALA A 32 -8.06 9.14 -1.54
C ALA A 32 -7.18 8.43 -0.50
N LYS A 33 -6.49 7.34 -0.87
CA LYS A 33 -5.57 6.62 0.05
C LYS A 33 -4.37 7.50 0.44
N LYS A 34 -3.86 8.32 -0.48
CA LYS A 34 -2.79 9.31 -0.22
C LYS A 34 -3.25 10.40 0.76
N LYS A 35 -4.47 10.91 0.59
CA LYS A 35 -5.05 11.90 1.51
C LYS A 35 -5.17 11.34 2.93
N LYS A 36 -5.62 10.08 3.08
CA LYS A 36 -5.70 9.37 4.36
C LYS A 36 -4.34 9.27 5.07
N TYR A 37 -3.26 8.98 4.35
CA TYR A 37 -1.90 8.96 4.90
C TYR A 37 -1.42 10.36 5.36
N VAL A 38 -1.74 11.41 4.58
CA VAL A 38 -1.33 12.79 4.87
C VAL A 38 -2.11 13.41 6.03
N THR A 39 -3.42 13.20 6.09
CA THR A 39 -4.24 13.74 7.18
C THR A 39 -4.12 12.88 8.43
N GLY A 40 -3.88 11.57 8.27
CA GLY A 40 -3.74 10.61 9.36
C GLY A 40 -5.05 10.36 10.10
N ALA A 41 -5.28 9.13 10.56
CA ALA A 41 -6.26 8.87 11.61
C ALA A 41 -5.74 9.42 12.96
N HIS A 42 -6.63 9.61 13.95
CA HIS A 42 -6.24 10.03 15.29
C HIS A 42 -5.20 9.06 15.88
N GLY A 43 -4.10 9.57 16.43
CA GLY A 43 -3.00 8.76 16.96
C GLY A 43 -2.05 8.14 15.94
N SER A 44 -2.25 8.35 14.63
CA SER A 44 -1.30 7.85 13.61
C SER A 44 0.05 8.60 13.64
N GLY A 45 1.09 8.03 13.02
CA GLY A 45 2.41 8.67 12.91
C GLY A 45 2.35 10.09 12.33
N SER A 46 1.53 10.30 11.29
CA SER A 46 1.29 11.62 10.70
C SER A 46 0.62 12.61 11.67
N ALA A 47 -0.27 12.13 12.54
CA ALA A 47 -0.91 12.96 13.56
C ALA A 47 0.09 13.42 14.63
N ARG A 48 0.95 12.51 15.11
CA ARG A 48 2.03 12.82 16.06
C ARG A 48 3.02 13.85 15.48
N GLN A 49 3.39 13.69 14.21
CA GLN A 49 4.26 14.64 13.50
C GLN A 49 3.62 16.05 13.45
N LYS A 50 2.33 16.14 13.15
CA LYS A 50 1.61 17.43 13.12
C LYS A 50 1.50 18.08 14.50
N ALA A 51 1.31 17.30 15.57
CA ALA A 51 1.32 17.83 16.93
C ALA A 51 2.67 18.46 17.28
N LYS A 52 3.78 17.76 16.98
CA LYS A 52 5.15 18.28 17.18
C LYS A 52 5.37 19.63 16.46
N TYR A 53 4.94 19.76 15.20
CA TYR A 53 5.09 21.03 14.48
C TYR A 53 4.23 22.17 15.05
N ARG A 54 3.08 21.88 15.67
CA ARG A 54 2.24 22.90 16.32
C ARG A 54 2.92 23.45 17.57
N GLU A 55 3.49 22.57 18.40
CA GLU A 55 4.27 22.95 19.58
C GLU A 55 5.52 23.75 19.22
N GLN A 56 6.26 23.34 18.19
CA GLN A 56 7.39 24.12 17.71
C GLN A 56 6.97 25.52 17.23
N ARG A 57 5.81 25.67 16.59
CA ARG A 57 5.29 26.99 16.17
C ARG A 57 4.89 27.86 17.35
N SER A 58 4.31 27.30 18.42
CA SER A 58 4.02 28.09 19.62
C SER A 58 5.29 28.58 20.29
N ASN A 59 6.31 27.72 20.38
CA ASN A 59 7.59 28.06 21.01
C ASN A 59 8.40 29.10 20.22
N ARG A 60 8.14 29.31 18.92
CA ARG A 60 8.73 30.43 18.17
C ARG A 60 8.31 31.79 18.70
N LYS A 61 7.11 31.91 19.26
CA LYS A 61 6.63 33.17 19.83
C LYS A 61 7.30 33.48 21.17
N SER A 62 7.65 32.45 21.94
CA SER A 62 8.34 32.63 23.23
C SER A 62 9.82 32.96 23.08
N GLN A 63 10.46 32.59 21.97
CA GLN A 63 11.87 32.88 21.66
C GLN A 63 12.12 34.28 21.08
N ARG A 64 11.06 35.07 20.88
CA ARG A 64 11.11 36.46 20.36
C ARG A 64 11.01 37.52 21.47
N LYS A 65 10.96 37.10 22.72
CA LYS A 65 11.12 37.94 23.91
C LYS A 65 12.58 37.89 24.34
#